data_AF-A0AAD9D8L8-F1
#
_entry.id   AF-A0AAD9D8L8-F1
#
_cell.length_a   1.000
_cell.length_b   1.000
_cell.length_c   1.000
_cell.angle_alpha   90.00
_cell.angle_beta   90.00
_cell.angle_gamma   90.00
#
_symmetry.space_group_name_H-M   'P 1'
#
loop_
_entity.id
_entity.type
_entity.pdbx_description
1 polymer ?
#
loop_
_entity_poly.entity_id
_entity_poly.type
_entity_poly.pdbx_seq_one_letter_code
_entity_poly.pdbx_strand_id
1 'polypeptide(L)'
;MLQIISLAVLLSSFAIITPAAAVEAFCSSSPLPQSRWITSSLSRRAKPSNIDETSTSSATMPSIRLRDADPDDKLPKTFDSLISASTADQIIMLAEDSKDNNHLIAWAKIQSLGYAVIPLQTSTASDLVFEDDDNYNNNYYNTLQRREVVSSASDVIESDVNEQLWEEFEDDPTPIPNGLASLPWTSEYRAASKSAAQRRERRDKLMEREEQFAKRNRPRIWEMSFERIHDQERTQYEIDIESKLLQKLLEEQAKLQYNDNDEVYVLTPLSLVPLFVQEQFGFIEVRRELTPSALSLKLMYRNMSAKLFRREESLCLKRRRQ
;
A
#
# COMPACT_ATOMS: atom_id res chain seq x y z
N MET A 1 5.19 -44.57 38.87
CA MET A 1 4.81 -43.15 38.70
C MET A 1 5.54 -42.65 37.45
N LEU A 2 4.82 -41.89 36.61
CA LEU A 2 5.11 -41.47 35.22
C LEU A 2 4.62 -42.43 34.12
N GLN A 3 3.34 -42.27 33.81
CA GLN A 3 2.73 -42.53 32.50
C GLN A 3 3.11 -41.41 31.53
N ILE A 4 3.62 -41.73 30.34
CA ILE A 4 3.27 -41.00 29.10
C ILE A 4 3.08 -42.04 27.99
N ILE A 5 1.97 -41.86 27.30
CA ILE A 5 1.28 -42.74 26.40
C ILE A 5 1.81 -42.57 24.97
N SER A 6 1.93 -43.70 24.28
CA SER A 6 2.05 -43.83 22.83
C SER A 6 0.82 -43.27 22.12
N LEU A 7 0.98 -42.40 21.12
CA LEU A 7 -0.05 -42.22 20.09
C LEU A 7 0.60 -42.05 18.71
N ALA A 8 0.50 -43.14 17.96
CA ALA A 8 0.83 -43.25 16.57
C ALA A 8 -0.39 -42.86 15.70
N VAL A 9 -0.11 -42.47 14.46
CA VAL A 9 -0.98 -42.65 13.26
C VAL A 9 -2.32 -41.92 13.26
N LEU A 10 -2.45 -40.94 12.37
CA LEU A 10 -3.64 -40.71 11.52
C LEU A 10 -3.28 -39.72 10.39
N LEU A 11 -2.48 -40.20 9.44
CA LEU A 11 -2.48 -39.70 8.06
C LEU A 11 -3.49 -40.56 7.30
N SER A 12 -4.72 -40.07 7.14
CA SER A 12 -5.72 -40.69 6.28
C SER A 12 -6.49 -39.63 5.51
N SER A 13 -6.28 -39.66 4.19
CA SER A 13 -7.33 -39.60 3.18
C SER A 13 -8.14 -38.30 3.06
N PHE A 14 -7.64 -37.35 2.27
CA PHE A 14 -8.52 -36.41 1.56
C PHE A 14 -8.87 -36.99 0.19
N ALA A 15 -10.10 -37.49 0.10
CA ALA A 15 -10.74 -37.89 -1.14
C ALA A 15 -11.12 -36.65 -1.96
N ILE A 16 -10.77 -36.68 -3.24
CA ILE A 16 -11.22 -35.77 -4.28
C ILE A 16 -12.70 -36.10 -4.55
N ILE A 17 -13.60 -35.16 -4.26
CA ILE A 17 -14.99 -35.20 -4.73
C ILE A 17 -15.14 -34.11 -5.78
N THR A 18 -15.17 -34.52 -7.05
CA THR A 18 -15.78 -33.77 -8.14
C THR A 18 -17.29 -34.05 -8.14
N PRO A 19 -18.12 -33.05 -8.45
CA PRO A 19 -19.36 -33.32 -9.16
C PRO A 19 -19.39 -32.58 -10.49
N ALA A 20 -19.62 -33.36 -11.54
CA ALA A 20 -19.99 -32.91 -12.87
C ALA A 20 -21.52 -32.74 -12.97
N ALA A 21 -21.93 -31.64 -13.58
CA ALA A 21 -23.10 -31.40 -14.45
C ALA A 21 -24.46 -32.04 -14.12
N ALA A 22 -25.48 -31.19 -13.93
CA ALA A 22 -26.66 -31.10 -14.82
C ALA A 22 -27.54 -29.89 -14.43
N VAL A 23 -27.72 -28.94 -15.36
CA VAL A 23 -28.99 -28.59 -16.03
C VAL A 23 -30.09 -28.09 -15.08
N GLU A 24 -30.42 -26.79 -15.15
CA GLU A 24 -31.74 -26.34 -15.62
C GLU A 24 -31.82 -24.80 -15.69
N ALA A 25 -32.46 -24.36 -16.76
CA ALA A 25 -32.67 -22.99 -17.14
C ALA A 25 -33.73 -22.33 -16.24
N PHE A 26 -33.51 -21.06 -15.86
CA PHE A 26 -34.62 -20.15 -15.62
C PHE A 26 -34.25 -18.74 -16.10
N CYS A 27 -34.92 -18.32 -17.16
CA CYS A 27 -35.06 -16.94 -17.55
C CYS A 27 -35.86 -16.19 -16.47
N SER A 28 -35.33 -15.08 -15.97
CA SER A 28 -36.18 -13.97 -15.56
C SER A 28 -35.43 -12.65 -15.74
N SER A 29 -35.67 -12.06 -16.89
CA SER A 29 -35.49 -10.63 -17.16
C SER A 29 -36.32 -9.80 -16.19
N SER A 30 -35.67 -8.94 -15.42
CA SER A 30 -36.32 -7.79 -14.77
C SER A 30 -35.41 -6.57 -14.90
N PRO A 31 -35.88 -5.49 -15.56
CA PRO A 31 -35.12 -4.25 -15.71
C PRO A 31 -35.29 -3.41 -14.44
N LEU A 32 -34.17 -2.89 -13.91
CA LEU A 32 -34.20 -1.85 -12.88
C LEU A 32 -33.93 -0.48 -13.51
N PRO A 33 -34.44 0.60 -12.89
CA PRO A 33 -35.05 1.71 -13.59
C PRO A 33 -34.09 2.86 -13.86
N GLN A 34 -34.34 3.55 -14.97
CA GLN A 34 -33.78 4.86 -15.27
C GLN A 34 -34.17 5.86 -14.18
N SER A 35 -33.19 6.33 -13.42
CA SER A 35 -33.33 7.49 -12.55
C SER A 35 -33.35 8.76 -13.39
N ARG A 36 -34.54 9.37 -13.46
CA ARG A 36 -34.79 10.70 -14.02
C ARG A 36 -34.10 11.76 -13.16
N TRP A 37 -33.27 12.59 -13.79
CA TRP A 37 -32.83 13.86 -13.21
C TRP A 37 -34.02 14.82 -13.21
N ILE A 38 -34.55 15.13 -12.03
CA ILE A 38 -35.49 16.23 -11.86
C ILE A 38 -34.67 17.49 -11.65
N THR A 39 -34.65 18.34 -12.67
CA THR A 39 -34.31 19.75 -12.54
C THR A 39 -35.48 20.48 -11.90
N SER A 40 -35.28 21.10 -10.74
CA SER A 40 -36.20 22.12 -10.24
C SER A 40 -35.42 23.34 -9.75
N SER A 41 -35.33 24.31 -10.65
CA SER A 41 -35.17 25.73 -10.33
C SER A 41 -36.45 26.23 -9.65
N LEU A 42 -36.37 26.74 -8.41
CA LEU A 42 -37.38 27.68 -7.94
C LEU A 42 -36.83 28.63 -6.88
N SER A 43 -36.59 29.85 -7.37
CA SER A 43 -36.49 31.10 -6.62
C SER A 43 -37.73 31.32 -5.76
N ARG A 44 -37.55 31.52 -4.44
CA ARG A 44 -38.44 32.35 -3.62
C ARG A 44 -37.65 33.14 -2.59
N ARG A 45 -37.66 34.45 -2.82
CA ARG A 45 -37.32 35.53 -1.91
C ARG A 45 -38.33 35.54 -0.75
N ALA A 46 -37.88 35.30 0.48
CA ALA A 46 -38.68 35.50 1.69
C ALA A 46 -37.97 36.52 2.61
N LYS A 47 -38.76 37.45 3.14
CA LYS A 47 -38.37 38.47 4.12
C LYS A 47 -37.93 37.82 5.45
N PRO A 48 -36.97 38.41 6.18
CA PRO A 48 -36.64 37.96 7.52
C PRO A 48 -37.72 38.41 8.51
N SER A 49 -38.34 37.44 9.18
CA SER A 49 -39.07 37.64 10.42
C SER A 49 -38.10 37.46 11.59
N ASN A 50 -38.02 38.46 12.47
CA ASN A 50 -37.38 38.36 13.77
C ASN A 50 -37.97 37.16 14.54
N ILE A 51 -37.11 36.21 14.88
CA ILE A 51 -37.42 35.12 15.80
C ILE A 51 -36.48 35.31 16.99
N ASP A 52 -37.11 35.37 18.16
CA ASP A 52 -36.50 35.51 19.47
C ASP A 52 -35.41 34.45 19.70
N GLU A 53 -34.29 34.92 20.23
CA GLU A 53 -33.13 34.15 20.65
C GLU A 53 -33.53 33.18 21.77
N THR A 54 -33.91 31.96 21.39
CA THR A 54 -33.90 30.83 22.30
C THR A 54 -32.48 30.28 22.26
N SER A 55 -31.71 30.58 23.31
CA SER A 55 -30.35 30.12 23.53
C SER A 55 -30.30 28.59 23.65
N THR A 56 -30.30 27.90 22.51
CA THR A 56 -29.87 26.52 22.40
C THR A 56 -28.40 26.48 22.82
N SER A 57 -28.13 25.83 23.95
CA SER A 57 -26.80 25.51 24.44
C SER A 57 -26.01 24.82 23.32
N SER A 58 -25.17 25.57 22.62
CA SER A 58 -24.19 25.02 21.68
C SER A 58 -23.32 24.06 22.48
N ALA A 59 -23.47 22.76 22.25
CA ALA A 59 -22.61 21.76 22.84
C ALA A 59 -21.17 22.09 22.42
N THR A 60 -20.39 22.57 23.37
CA THR A 60 -18.99 22.92 23.14
C THR A 60 -18.25 21.66 22.75
N MET A 61 -17.83 21.59 21.48
CA MET A 61 -16.99 20.51 20.94
C MET A 61 -15.89 20.14 21.95
N PRO A 62 -15.69 18.85 22.25
CA PRO A 62 -14.54 18.43 23.05
C PRO A 62 -13.27 18.94 22.38
N SER A 63 -12.37 19.50 23.19
CA SER A 63 -11.10 20.03 22.70
C SER A 63 -10.20 18.84 22.36
N ILE A 64 -10.18 18.46 21.09
CA ILE A 64 -9.37 17.35 20.58
C ILE A 64 -8.01 17.90 20.16
N ARG A 65 -6.94 17.23 20.59
CA ARG A 65 -5.57 17.56 20.22
C ARG A 65 -5.06 16.52 19.22
N LEU A 66 -4.61 16.99 18.06
CA LEU A 66 -3.94 16.16 17.05
C LEU A 66 -2.42 16.35 17.17
N ARG A 67 -1.68 15.28 17.44
CA ARG A 67 -0.22 15.31 17.53
C ARG A 67 0.43 14.14 16.79
N ASP A 68 1.72 14.28 16.51
CA ASP A 68 2.53 13.18 15.99
C ASP A 68 2.81 12.18 17.13
N ALA A 69 2.89 10.89 16.79
CA ALA A 69 3.23 9.87 17.77
C ALA A 69 4.72 9.95 18.15
N ASP A 70 4.98 9.93 19.44
CA ASP A 70 6.31 9.75 19.99
C ASP A 70 6.68 8.25 19.97
N PRO A 71 7.97 7.90 19.85
CA PRO A 71 8.41 6.50 19.83
C PRO A 71 8.06 5.73 21.11
N ASP A 72 7.83 6.44 22.21
CA ASP A 72 7.43 5.88 23.50
C ASP A 72 5.91 5.68 23.64
N ASP A 73 5.10 6.16 22.69
CA ASP A 73 3.66 6.01 22.72
C ASP A 73 3.25 4.55 22.55
N LYS A 74 2.49 4.04 23.52
CA LYS A 74 1.96 2.67 23.49
C LYS A 74 0.75 2.61 22.58
N LEU A 75 0.98 2.45 21.29
CA LEU A 75 -0.10 2.14 20.36
C LEU A 75 -0.72 0.78 20.70
N PRO A 76 -2.05 0.62 20.55
CA PRO A 76 -2.67 -0.69 20.60
C PRO A 76 -1.91 -1.63 19.67
N LYS A 77 -1.56 -2.82 20.15
CA LYS A 77 -0.94 -3.85 19.31
C LYS A 77 -1.96 -4.32 18.28
N THR A 78 -2.05 -3.61 17.18
CA THR A 78 -2.84 -4.05 16.03
C THR A 78 -2.09 -5.08 15.23
N PHE A 79 -2.87 -5.85 14.46
CA PHE A 79 -2.37 -6.88 13.58
C PHE A 79 -1.30 -6.38 12.59
N ASP A 80 -1.32 -5.08 12.30
CA ASP A 80 -0.39 -4.44 11.38
C ASP A 80 1.06 -4.44 11.88
N SER A 81 1.28 -4.51 13.20
CA SER A 81 2.62 -4.60 13.81
C SER A 81 3.35 -5.92 13.53
N LEU A 82 2.64 -6.97 13.10
CA LEU A 82 3.23 -8.30 12.84
C LEU A 82 3.81 -8.44 11.44
N ILE A 83 3.43 -7.57 10.49
CA ILE A 83 3.78 -7.71 9.07
C ILE A 83 4.62 -6.53 8.57
N SER A 84 4.57 -5.36 9.23
CA SER A 84 5.40 -4.22 8.82
C SER A 84 6.84 -4.37 9.34
N ALA A 85 7.77 -4.72 8.46
CA ALA A 85 9.17 -4.40 8.67
C ALA A 85 9.31 -2.87 8.85
N SER A 86 10.19 -2.44 9.74
CA SER A 86 10.47 -1.02 10.03
C SER A 86 10.90 -0.29 8.75
N THR A 87 9.95 0.29 8.02
CA THR A 87 10.21 1.13 6.85
C THR A 87 10.57 2.54 7.32
N ALA A 88 11.63 3.13 6.77
CA ALA A 88 12.16 4.43 7.16
C ALA A 88 11.14 5.59 7.04
N ASP A 89 10.12 5.42 6.18
CA ASP A 89 9.12 6.45 5.90
C ASP A 89 7.76 6.04 6.47
N GLN A 90 7.52 6.37 7.75
CA GLN A 90 6.25 6.18 8.44
C GLN A 90 5.83 7.47 9.16
N ILE A 91 4.57 7.87 8.98
CA ILE A 91 3.94 8.95 9.75
C ILE A 91 2.83 8.34 10.58
N ILE A 92 2.78 8.69 11.87
CA ILE A 92 1.72 8.28 12.78
C ILE A 92 1.15 9.53 13.43
N MET A 93 -0.17 9.66 13.39
CA MET A 93 -0.89 10.70 14.08
C MET A 93 -1.85 10.13 15.11
N LEU A 94 -1.92 10.83 16.23
CA LEU A 94 -2.76 10.52 17.37
C LEU A 94 -3.80 11.63 17.55
N ALA A 95 -5.04 11.22 17.80
CA ALA A 95 -6.09 12.08 18.27
C ALA A 95 -6.33 11.80 19.75
N GLU A 96 -6.06 12.80 20.60
CA GLU A 96 -6.18 12.69 22.05
C GLU A 96 -7.22 13.68 22.58
N ASP A 97 -7.86 13.31 23.68
CA ASP A 97 -8.67 14.26 24.42
C ASP A 97 -7.81 15.14 25.32
N SER A 98 -7.91 16.46 25.14
CA SER A 98 -7.24 17.41 26.03
C SER A 98 -7.83 17.47 27.45
N LYS A 99 -9.06 16.99 27.66
CA LYS A 99 -9.72 17.02 28.97
C LYS A 99 -9.37 15.81 29.84
N ASP A 100 -9.31 14.62 29.24
CA ASP A 100 -9.16 13.36 29.95
C ASP A 100 -7.71 12.84 29.91
N ASN A 101 -6.78 13.64 30.43
CA ASN A 101 -5.37 13.25 30.60
C ASN A 101 -4.72 12.67 29.32
N ASN A 102 -5.01 13.27 28.16
CA ASN A 102 -4.53 12.83 26.84
C ASN A 102 -4.96 11.38 26.49
N HIS A 103 -6.17 10.98 26.89
CA HIS A 103 -6.70 9.68 26.49
C HIS A 103 -6.77 9.58 24.95
N LEU A 104 -6.21 8.50 24.41
CA LEU A 104 -6.18 8.24 22.97
C LEU A 104 -7.58 7.87 22.47
N ILE A 105 -8.09 8.64 21.52
CA ILE A 105 -9.41 8.44 20.91
C ILE A 105 -9.29 7.66 19.60
N ALA A 106 -8.33 8.06 18.77
CA ALA A 106 -8.09 7.43 17.48
C ALA A 106 -6.63 7.62 17.07
N TRP A 107 -6.16 6.76 16.18
CA TRP A 107 -4.86 6.93 15.57
C TRP A 107 -4.92 6.56 14.09
N ALA A 108 -4.04 7.17 13.32
CA ALA A 108 -3.90 6.91 11.90
C ALA A 108 -2.42 6.82 11.56
N LYS A 109 -2.08 5.92 10.66
CA LYS A 109 -0.72 5.65 10.22
C LYS A 109 -0.68 5.63 8.71
N ILE A 110 0.35 6.22 8.13
CA ILE A 110 0.70 6.03 6.73
C ILE A 110 2.15 5.59 6.64
N GLN A 111 2.41 4.53 5.87
CA GLN A 111 3.74 3.94 5.72
C GLN A 111 4.04 3.70 4.25
N SER A 112 5.28 3.93 3.83
CA SER A 112 5.74 3.54 2.52
C SER A 112 5.89 2.02 2.47
N LEU A 113 5.23 1.36 1.53
CA LEU A 113 5.44 -0.07 1.25
C LEU A 113 6.64 -0.31 0.33
N GLY A 114 7.17 0.75 -0.28
CA GLY A 114 8.24 0.69 -1.26
C GLY A 114 7.84 1.32 -2.58
N TYR A 115 8.50 0.87 -3.65
CA TYR A 115 8.33 1.43 -4.99
C TYR A 115 7.48 0.48 -5.84
N ALA A 116 6.60 1.04 -6.67
CA ALA A 116 5.92 0.24 -7.67
C ALA A 116 6.93 -0.11 -8.77
N VAL A 117 7.03 -1.40 -9.12
CA VAL A 117 7.76 -1.80 -10.32
C VAL A 117 7.01 -1.23 -11.52
N ILE A 118 7.67 -0.33 -12.24
CA ILE A 118 7.27 -0.01 -13.60
C ILE A 118 7.79 -1.19 -14.42
N PRO A 119 6.94 -2.07 -14.96
CA PRO A 119 7.45 -3.07 -15.89
C PRO A 119 8.14 -2.28 -16.99
N LEU A 120 9.45 -2.51 -17.15
CA LEU A 120 10.16 -1.99 -18.31
C LEU A 120 9.34 -2.49 -19.49
N GLN A 121 8.65 -1.57 -20.17
CA GLN A 121 8.19 -1.84 -21.51
C GLN A 121 9.48 -1.98 -22.30
N THR A 122 9.99 -3.21 -22.37
CA THR A 122 10.97 -3.62 -23.35
C THR A 122 10.31 -3.36 -24.69
N SER A 123 10.51 -2.14 -25.19
CA SER A 123 10.11 -1.65 -26.51
C SER A 123 10.88 -2.36 -27.63
N THR A 124 11.56 -3.47 -27.31
CA THR A 124 12.33 -4.35 -28.17
C THR A 124 12.06 -5.84 -27.93
N ALA A 125 11.09 -6.22 -27.08
CA ALA A 125 10.63 -7.61 -26.96
C ALA A 125 9.55 -7.97 -28.00
N SER A 126 9.56 -7.27 -29.15
CA SER A 126 8.70 -7.55 -30.30
C SER A 126 9.27 -8.59 -31.27
N ASP A 127 10.44 -9.19 -31.00
CA ASP A 127 11.10 -10.09 -31.97
C ASP A 127 11.33 -11.54 -31.52
N LEU A 128 10.82 -11.95 -30.35
CA LEU A 128 10.83 -13.37 -29.94
C LEU A 128 9.49 -13.84 -29.34
N VAL A 129 8.38 -13.33 -29.88
CA VAL A 129 7.10 -14.02 -29.76
C VAL A 129 7.14 -15.17 -30.76
N PHE A 130 7.26 -16.40 -30.25
CA PHE A 130 6.87 -17.59 -31.00
C PHE A 130 5.45 -17.38 -31.51
N GLU A 131 5.31 -17.17 -32.82
CA GLU A 131 4.04 -17.26 -33.53
C GLU A 131 3.58 -18.71 -33.47
N ASP A 132 2.72 -19.05 -32.52
CA ASP A 132 1.78 -20.16 -32.68
C ASP A 132 0.45 -19.76 -31.99
N ASP A 133 -0.57 -19.68 -32.84
CA ASP A 133 -2.01 -19.70 -32.58
C ASP A 133 -2.73 -18.46 -31.97
N ASP A 134 -3.20 -17.60 -32.88
CA ASP A 134 -4.63 -17.29 -33.07
C ASP A 134 -5.52 -17.20 -31.81
N ASN A 135 -5.46 -16.09 -31.09
CA ASN A 135 -6.64 -15.64 -30.32
C ASN A 135 -6.72 -14.11 -30.19
N TYR A 136 -7.47 -13.51 -31.11
CA TYR A 136 -7.89 -12.12 -31.12
C TYR A 136 -8.77 -11.83 -29.88
N ASN A 137 -8.18 -11.44 -28.74
CA ASN A 137 -8.98 -10.93 -27.63
C ASN A 137 -8.21 -10.03 -26.62
N ASN A 138 -8.48 -8.72 -26.67
CA ASN A 138 -8.59 -7.76 -25.56
C ASN A 138 -7.53 -7.66 -24.42
N ASN A 139 -6.34 -8.24 -24.54
CA ASN A 139 -5.37 -8.24 -23.44
C ASN A 139 -4.39 -7.04 -23.37
N TYR A 140 -4.65 -5.94 -24.07
CA TYR A 140 -3.77 -4.75 -24.03
C TYR A 140 -3.77 -4.01 -22.68
N TYR A 141 -4.62 -4.40 -21.73
CA TYR A 141 -4.64 -3.87 -20.35
C TYR A 141 -4.23 -4.89 -19.27
N ASN A 142 -3.87 -6.13 -19.63
CA ASN A 142 -3.65 -7.20 -18.62
C ASN A 142 -2.21 -7.30 -18.10
N THR A 143 -1.21 -6.69 -18.74
CA THR A 143 0.18 -6.73 -18.23
C THR A 143 0.45 -5.76 -17.09
N LEU A 144 -0.54 -4.93 -16.70
CA LEU A 144 -0.49 -4.06 -15.52
C LEU A 144 -1.11 -4.71 -14.26
N GLN A 145 -1.60 -5.96 -14.35
CA GLN A 145 -2.51 -6.54 -13.35
C GLN A 145 -1.85 -7.07 -12.07
N ARG A 146 -0.53 -7.08 -11.95
CA ARG A 146 0.11 -7.27 -10.64
C ARG A 146 1.34 -6.39 -10.56
N ARG A 147 1.16 -5.20 -10.01
CA ARG A 147 2.29 -4.37 -9.61
C ARG A 147 2.94 -5.02 -8.39
N GLU A 148 4.10 -5.63 -8.63
CA GLU A 148 4.96 -6.06 -7.55
C GLU A 148 5.47 -4.82 -6.80
N VAL A 149 5.47 -4.93 -5.48
CA VAL A 149 6.03 -3.91 -4.60
C VAL A 149 7.40 -4.39 -4.20
N VAL A 150 8.43 -3.59 -4.49
CA VAL A 150 9.78 -3.89 -4.04
C VAL A 150 10.07 -3.03 -2.82
N SER A 151 10.43 -3.70 -1.72
CA SER A 151 10.66 -3.11 -0.39
C SER A 151 11.73 -2.02 -0.41
N SER A 152 12.71 -2.15 -1.30
CA SER A 152 13.80 -1.22 -1.51
C SER A 152 13.86 -0.83 -2.99
N ALA A 153 14.17 0.44 -3.29
CA ALA A 153 14.55 0.79 -4.65
C ALA A 153 15.83 0.02 -5.06
N SER A 154 16.68 -0.28 -4.07
CA SER A 154 17.99 -0.89 -4.25
C SER A 154 17.90 -2.24 -4.95
N ASP A 155 16.95 -3.13 -4.65
CA ASP A 155 17.02 -4.49 -5.20
C ASP A 155 16.82 -4.51 -6.73
N VAL A 156 15.95 -3.65 -7.26
CA VAL A 156 15.77 -3.49 -8.72
C VAL A 156 16.97 -2.74 -9.31
N ILE A 157 17.40 -1.66 -8.64
CA ILE A 157 18.55 -0.86 -9.07
C ILE A 157 19.83 -1.70 -9.10
N GLU A 158 20.00 -2.62 -8.15
CA GLU A 158 21.15 -3.51 -8.05
C GLU A 158 21.22 -4.42 -9.26
N SER A 159 20.09 -4.92 -9.76
CA SER A 159 20.09 -5.73 -10.98
C SER A 159 20.51 -4.92 -12.21
N ASP A 160 19.96 -3.72 -12.38
CA ASP A 160 20.29 -2.81 -13.51
C ASP A 160 21.77 -2.37 -13.45
N VAL A 161 22.25 -1.99 -12.26
CA VAL A 161 23.64 -1.57 -12.02
C VAL A 161 24.59 -2.74 -12.17
N ASN A 162 24.21 -3.96 -11.74
CA ASN A 162 25.05 -5.13 -11.92
C ASN A 162 25.19 -5.48 -13.40
N GLU A 163 24.13 -5.39 -14.20
CA GLU A 163 24.21 -5.63 -15.65
C GLU A 163 25.19 -4.65 -16.32
N GLN A 164 25.07 -3.36 -16.02
CA GLN A 164 25.99 -2.34 -16.54
C GLN A 164 27.44 -2.58 -16.08
N LEU A 165 27.64 -3.02 -14.83
CA LEU A 165 28.98 -3.33 -14.31
C LEU A 165 29.58 -4.60 -14.91
N TRP A 166 28.74 -5.55 -15.35
CA TRP A 166 29.19 -6.73 -16.07
C TRP A 166 29.73 -6.36 -17.45
N GLU A 167 29.02 -5.51 -18.21
CA GLU A 167 29.53 -4.97 -19.47
C GLU A 167 30.85 -4.22 -19.27
N GLU A 168 30.94 -3.35 -18.25
CA GLU A 168 32.19 -2.64 -17.93
C GLU A 168 33.35 -3.56 -17.53
N PHE A 169 33.05 -4.73 -16.95
CA PHE A 169 34.05 -5.72 -16.60
C PHE A 169 34.58 -6.46 -17.82
N GLU A 170 33.73 -6.76 -18.80
CA GLU A 170 34.13 -7.38 -20.07
C GLU A 170 35.01 -6.43 -20.91
N ASP A 171 34.75 -5.12 -20.83
CA ASP A 171 35.53 -4.08 -21.50
C ASP A 171 36.86 -3.73 -20.79
N ASP A 172 37.10 -4.20 -19.55
CA ASP A 172 38.34 -3.90 -18.81
C ASP A 172 39.53 -4.65 -19.42
N PRO A 173 40.53 -3.96 -20.01
CA PRO A 173 41.67 -4.61 -20.63
C PRO A 173 42.65 -5.21 -19.60
N THR A 174 42.41 -5.02 -18.30
CA THR A 174 43.29 -5.51 -17.24
C THR A 174 43.10 -7.03 -17.05
N PRO A 175 44.07 -7.88 -17.45
CA PRO A 175 43.91 -9.32 -17.35
C PRO A 175 43.88 -9.76 -15.88
N ILE A 176 43.09 -10.80 -15.60
CA ILE A 176 43.09 -11.43 -14.27
C ILE A 176 44.44 -12.14 -14.07
N PRO A 177 45.24 -11.75 -13.05
CA PRO A 177 46.55 -12.35 -12.84
C PRO A 177 46.40 -13.81 -12.41
N ASN A 178 47.26 -14.70 -12.92
CA ASN A 178 47.26 -16.12 -12.62
C ASN A 178 48.63 -16.62 -12.10
N GLY A 179 48.64 -17.74 -11.39
CA GLY A 179 49.87 -18.38 -10.90
C GLY A 179 50.69 -17.50 -9.97
N LEU A 180 51.95 -17.23 -10.33
CA LEU A 180 52.83 -16.37 -9.54
C LEU A 180 52.49 -14.88 -9.70
N ALA A 181 51.83 -14.49 -10.80
CA ALA A 181 51.44 -13.11 -11.04
C ALA A 181 50.30 -12.65 -10.13
N SER A 182 49.56 -13.56 -9.48
CA SER A 182 48.50 -13.24 -8.53
C SER A 182 48.99 -12.95 -7.10
N LEU A 183 50.30 -12.90 -6.88
CA LEU A 183 50.87 -12.64 -5.56
C LEU A 183 50.86 -11.14 -5.25
N PRO A 184 50.57 -10.71 -4.00
CA PRO A 184 50.25 -9.32 -3.69
C PRO A 184 51.38 -8.29 -3.93
N TRP A 185 52.62 -8.76 -4.07
CA TRP A 185 53.78 -7.91 -4.34
C TRP A 185 54.10 -7.75 -5.82
N THR A 186 53.44 -8.49 -6.72
CA THR A 186 53.66 -8.38 -8.17
C THR A 186 52.98 -7.13 -8.73
N SER A 187 53.49 -6.64 -9.86
CA SER A 187 52.92 -5.49 -10.56
C SER A 187 51.53 -5.79 -11.11
N GLU A 188 51.32 -7.01 -11.59
CA GLU A 188 50.10 -7.51 -12.19
C GLU A 188 48.98 -7.58 -11.16
N TYR A 189 49.25 -8.13 -9.98
CA TYR A 189 48.31 -8.10 -8.87
C TYR A 189 47.96 -6.68 -8.45
N ARG A 190 48.95 -5.80 -8.30
CA ARG A 190 48.71 -4.41 -7.88
C ARG A 190 47.87 -3.65 -8.92
N ALA A 191 48.11 -3.87 -10.20
CA ALA A 191 47.31 -3.29 -11.28
C ALA A 191 45.86 -3.81 -11.24
N ALA A 192 45.67 -5.12 -11.13
CA ALA A 192 44.35 -5.74 -11.03
C ALA A 192 43.59 -5.30 -9.77
N SER A 193 44.28 -5.20 -8.62
CA SER A 193 43.71 -4.73 -7.36
C SER A 193 43.27 -3.27 -7.46
N LYS A 194 44.07 -2.41 -8.10
CA LYS A 194 43.71 -1.01 -8.35
C LYS A 194 42.50 -0.89 -9.28
N SER A 195 42.43 -1.67 -10.36
CA SER A 195 41.25 -1.73 -11.22
C SER A 195 40.01 -2.16 -10.43
N ALA A 196 40.11 -3.23 -9.63
CA ALA A 196 39.00 -3.72 -8.82
C ALA A 196 38.50 -2.68 -7.81
N ALA A 197 39.40 -1.94 -7.17
CA ALA A 197 39.05 -0.83 -6.29
C ALA A 197 38.32 0.29 -7.04
N GLN A 198 38.79 0.66 -8.24
CA GLN A 198 38.13 1.66 -9.08
C GLN A 198 36.74 1.21 -9.56
N ARG A 199 36.56 -0.08 -9.87
CA ARG A 199 35.25 -0.66 -10.21
C ARG A 199 34.28 -0.60 -9.04
N ARG A 200 34.76 -0.92 -7.82
CA ARG A 200 33.95 -0.78 -6.61
C ARG A 200 33.52 0.66 -6.36
N GLU A 201 34.45 1.62 -6.45
CA GLU A 201 34.11 3.04 -6.26
C GLU A 201 33.11 3.54 -7.32
N ARG A 202 33.25 3.10 -8.58
CA ARG A 202 32.29 3.41 -9.65
C ARG A 202 30.91 2.81 -9.39
N ARG A 203 30.85 1.55 -8.97
CA ARG A 203 29.61 0.89 -8.55
C ARG A 203 28.91 1.71 -7.48
N ASP A 204 29.62 2.09 -6.43
CA ASP A 204 29.03 2.83 -5.30
C ASP A 204 28.45 4.18 -5.78
N LYS A 205 29.15 4.87 -6.70
CA LYS A 205 28.66 6.12 -7.33
C LYS A 205 27.45 5.91 -8.25
N LEU A 206 27.40 4.81 -9.02
CA LEU A 206 26.27 4.47 -9.88
C LEU A 206 25.04 4.11 -9.04
N MET A 207 25.21 3.27 -8.01
CA MET A 207 24.17 2.94 -7.04
C MET A 207 23.58 4.20 -6.41
N GLU A 208 24.41 5.11 -5.90
CA GLU A 208 23.94 6.35 -5.29
C GLU A 208 23.16 7.22 -6.28
N ARG A 209 23.63 7.33 -7.53
CA ARG A 209 22.94 8.10 -8.58
C ARG A 209 21.58 7.48 -8.90
N GLU A 210 21.53 6.17 -9.11
CA GLU A 210 20.30 5.46 -9.43
C GLU A 210 19.31 5.47 -8.27
N GLU A 211 19.77 5.37 -7.02
CA GLU A 211 18.92 5.54 -5.85
C GLU A 211 18.28 6.93 -5.78
N GLN A 212 19.07 7.98 -6.06
CA GLN A 212 18.56 9.35 -6.11
C GLN A 212 17.58 9.55 -7.27
N PHE A 213 17.85 8.95 -8.42
CA PHE A 213 16.96 8.96 -9.57
C PHE A 213 15.65 8.24 -9.27
N ALA A 214 15.73 7.04 -8.67
CA ALA A 214 14.58 6.24 -8.29
C ALA A 214 13.71 6.94 -7.25
N LYS A 215 14.31 7.60 -6.25
CA LYS A 215 13.58 8.40 -5.25
C LYS A 215 12.73 9.50 -5.88
N ARG A 216 13.15 10.07 -7.01
CA ARG A 216 12.42 11.15 -7.71
C ARG A 216 11.42 10.64 -8.73
N ASN A 217 11.77 9.58 -9.47
CA ASN A 217 11.04 9.19 -10.68
C ASN A 217 10.19 7.95 -10.51
N ARG A 218 10.48 7.06 -9.56
CA ARG A 218 9.68 5.85 -9.36
C ARG A 218 8.49 6.16 -8.44
N PRO A 219 7.27 5.77 -8.82
CA PRO A 219 6.10 5.97 -7.97
C PRO A 219 6.20 5.10 -6.73
N ARG A 220 6.00 5.69 -5.56
CA ARG A 220 5.93 5.00 -4.28
C ARG A 220 4.50 4.55 -4.00
N ILE A 221 4.39 3.43 -3.30
CA ILE A 221 3.12 2.90 -2.83
C ILE A 221 3.06 3.15 -1.33
N TRP A 222 2.08 3.94 -0.92
CA TRP A 222 1.81 4.25 0.48
C TRP A 222 0.62 3.44 0.96
N GLU A 223 0.75 2.82 2.12
CA GLU A 223 -0.36 2.19 2.84
C GLU A 223 -0.78 3.07 4.00
N MET A 224 -2.08 3.36 4.06
CA MET A 224 -2.74 4.00 5.18
C MET A 224 -3.51 2.96 5.99
N SER A 225 -3.35 3.06 7.31
CA SER A 225 -4.10 2.33 8.31
C SER A 225 -4.76 3.33 9.25
N PHE A 226 -6.01 3.08 9.58
CA PHE A 226 -6.81 3.93 10.46
C PHE A 226 -7.53 3.03 11.46
N GLU A 227 -7.46 3.36 12.75
CA GLU A 227 -8.17 2.62 13.78
C GLU A 227 -8.80 3.58 14.80
N ARG A 228 -10.05 3.25 15.15
CA ARG A 228 -10.82 3.92 16.18
C ARG A 228 -10.71 3.15 17.50
N ILE A 229 -10.47 3.87 18.60
CA ILE A 229 -10.64 3.33 19.94
C ILE A 229 -12.06 3.69 20.36
N HIS A 230 -12.94 2.69 20.40
CA HIS A 230 -14.36 2.91 20.60
C HIS A 230 -14.63 3.44 22.02
N ASP A 231 -15.10 4.68 22.12
CA ASP A 231 -15.58 5.30 23.35
C ASP A 231 -17.09 5.52 23.22
N GLN A 232 -17.87 4.82 24.05
CA GLN A 232 -19.34 4.75 23.96
C GLN A 232 -20.01 6.11 24.16
N GLU A 233 -19.32 7.06 24.79
CA GLU A 233 -19.88 8.36 25.15
C GLU A 233 -19.74 9.42 24.05
N ARG A 234 -19.04 9.12 22.94
CA ARG A 234 -18.55 10.15 22.00
C ARG A 234 -18.98 10.01 20.55
N THR A 235 -19.98 9.17 20.27
CA THR A 235 -20.50 8.90 18.91
C THR A 235 -20.88 10.14 18.12
N GLN A 236 -21.24 11.24 18.79
CA GLN A 236 -21.69 12.47 18.13
C GLN A 236 -20.57 13.23 17.39
N TYR A 237 -19.31 13.10 17.82
CA TYR A 237 -18.19 13.84 17.25
C TYR A 237 -17.24 12.99 16.43
N GLU A 238 -17.46 11.66 16.37
CA GLU A 238 -16.52 10.71 15.75
C GLU A 238 -16.11 11.17 14.36
N ILE A 239 -17.07 11.38 13.45
CA ILE A 239 -16.81 11.74 12.05
C ILE A 239 -15.90 12.98 11.92
N ASP A 240 -16.10 14.00 12.76
CA ASP A 240 -15.29 15.21 12.75
C ASP A 240 -13.84 14.96 13.23
N ILE A 241 -13.64 14.02 14.16
CA ILE A 241 -12.29 13.62 14.60
C ILE A 241 -11.59 12.87 13.48
N GLU A 242 -12.29 11.90 12.87
CA GLU A 242 -11.71 11.03 11.84
C GLU A 242 -11.34 11.83 10.60
N SER A 243 -12.24 12.71 10.13
CA SER A 243 -11.99 13.58 8.99
C SER A 243 -10.79 14.50 9.22
N LYS A 244 -10.68 15.14 10.40
CA LYS A 244 -9.53 15.99 10.74
C LYS A 244 -8.23 15.20 10.85
N LEU A 245 -8.26 14.00 11.43
CA LEU A 245 -7.09 13.14 11.55
C LEU A 245 -6.60 12.70 10.17
N LEU A 246 -7.51 12.25 9.31
CA LEU A 246 -7.21 11.85 7.93
C LEU A 246 -6.71 13.03 7.10
N GLN A 247 -7.34 14.20 7.20
CA GLN A 247 -6.91 15.40 6.51
C GLN A 247 -5.46 15.74 6.86
N LYS A 248 -5.15 15.83 8.16
CA LYS A 248 -3.80 16.17 8.62
C LYS A 248 -2.79 15.11 8.17
N LEU A 249 -3.12 13.82 8.26
CA LEU A 249 -2.25 12.72 7.82
C LEU A 249 -1.92 12.81 6.32
N LEU A 250 -2.93 13.10 5.49
CA LEU A 250 -2.77 13.26 4.05
C LEU A 250 -1.99 14.54 3.69
N GLU A 251 -2.12 15.61 4.49
CA GLU A 251 -1.31 16.82 4.35
C GLU A 251 0.16 16.55 4.66
N GLU A 252 0.48 15.82 5.73
CA GLU A 252 1.87 15.44 6.04
C GLU A 252 2.44 14.47 5.00
N GLN A 253 1.65 13.51 4.52
CA GLN A 253 2.09 12.63 3.43
C GLN A 253 2.35 13.42 2.15
N ALA A 254 1.53 14.42 1.82
CA ALA A 254 1.75 15.26 0.66
C ALA A 254 3.07 16.06 0.74
N LYS A 255 3.56 16.40 1.94
CA LYS A 255 4.88 17.01 2.12
C LYS A 255 6.04 16.06 1.85
N LEU A 256 5.84 14.76 2.11
CA LEU A 256 6.83 13.70 1.84
C LEU A 256 6.76 13.17 0.41
N GLN A 257 5.73 13.55 -0.34
CA GLN A 257 5.52 13.08 -1.70
C GLN A 257 6.55 13.73 -2.64
N TYR A 258 7.57 12.95 -3.01
CA TYR A 258 8.62 13.39 -3.93
C TYR A 258 8.20 13.35 -5.38
N ASN A 259 7.28 12.43 -5.72
CA ASN A 259 6.83 12.23 -7.07
C ASN A 259 5.35 12.62 -7.19
N ASP A 260 5.03 13.12 -8.37
CA ASP A 260 3.71 12.90 -8.91
C ASP A 260 3.43 11.39 -9.00
N ASN A 261 2.34 10.82 -9.48
CA ASN A 261 2.25 9.32 -9.56
C ASN A 261 2.36 8.47 -8.25
N ASP A 262 2.80 8.99 -7.10
CA ASP A 262 2.79 8.29 -5.81
C ASP A 262 1.34 7.92 -5.46
N GLU A 263 1.14 6.66 -5.07
CA GLU A 263 -0.19 6.09 -4.90
C GLU A 263 -0.46 5.79 -3.43
N VAL A 264 -1.57 6.31 -2.90
CA VAL A 264 -1.99 6.04 -1.52
C VAL A 264 -3.13 5.03 -1.53
N TYR A 265 -2.93 3.92 -0.84
CA TYR A 265 -3.92 2.87 -0.64
C TYR A 265 -4.33 2.80 0.82
N VAL A 266 -5.59 2.45 1.07
CA VAL A 266 -6.10 2.18 2.41
C VAL A 266 -6.84 0.85 2.43
N LEU A 267 -6.58 0.05 3.46
CA LEU A 267 -7.35 -1.15 3.77
C LEU A 267 -8.32 -0.79 4.90
N THR A 268 -9.61 -0.66 4.57
CA THR A 268 -10.61 -0.12 5.49
C THR A 268 -11.82 -1.05 5.61
N PRO A 269 -12.44 -1.21 6.79
CA PRO A 269 -13.72 -1.92 6.92
C PRO A 269 -14.83 -1.20 6.15
N LEU A 270 -15.86 -1.94 5.75
CA LEU A 270 -17.00 -1.44 4.98
C LEU A 270 -17.69 -0.23 5.63
N SER A 271 -17.81 -0.22 6.97
CA SER A 271 -18.40 0.89 7.73
C SER A 271 -17.70 2.24 7.53
N LEU A 272 -16.39 2.23 7.26
CA LEU A 272 -15.59 3.45 7.09
C LEU A 272 -15.42 3.87 5.62
N VAL A 273 -15.91 3.08 4.65
CA VAL A 273 -15.83 3.44 3.22
C VAL A 273 -16.50 4.79 2.89
N PRO A 274 -17.69 5.14 3.45
CA PRO A 274 -18.31 6.43 3.21
C PRO A 274 -17.41 7.61 3.60
N LEU A 275 -16.66 7.50 4.71
CA LEU A 275 -15.71 8.53 5.13
C LEU A 275 -14.67 8.80 4.04
N PHE A 276 -14.05 7.75 3.49
CA PHE A 276 -13.00 7.90 2.48
C PHE A 276 -13.53 8.34 1.09
N VAL A 277 -14.71 7.87 0.70
CA VAL A 277 -15.26 8.09 -0.66
C VAL A 277 -16.12 9.34 -0.74
N GLN A 278 -16.95 9.61 0.27
CA GLN A 278 -17.96 10.68 0.24
C GLN A 278 -17.43 11.99 0.83
N GLU A 279 -16.54 11.95 1.83
CA GLU A 279 -15.99 13.16 2.47
C GLU A 279 -14.79 13.77 1.74
N GLN A 280 -14.82 13.75 0.40
CA GLN A 280 -13.89 14.51 -0.46
C GLN A 280 -12.40 14.12 -0.38
N PHE A 281 -12.02 13.09 0.36
CA PHE A 281 -10.63 12.60 0.36
C PHE A 281 -10.20 11.95 -0.97
N GLY A 282 -11.15 11.77 -1.90
CA GLY A 282 -10.88 11.37 -3.27
C GLY A 282 -10.58 9.88 -3.42
N PHE A 283 -10.91 9.04 -2.45
CA PHE A 283 -10.68 7.61 -2.57
C PHE A 283 -11.70 6.94 -3.50
N ILE A 284 -11.22 5.97 -4.27
CA ILE A 284 -12.02 5.12 -5.14
C ILE A 284 -11.80 3.66 -4.77
N GLU A 285 -12.84 2.84 -4.88
CA GLU A 285 -12.73 1.41 -4.67
C GLU A 285 -11.86 0.78 -5.77
N VAL A 286 -10.93 -0.09 -5.34
CA VAL A 286 -10.03 -0.79 -6.24
C VAL A 286 -10.44 -2.25 -6.31
N ARG A 287 -10.61 -2.76 -7.54
CA ARG A 287 -10.82 -4.19 -7.76
C ARG A 287 -9.62 -4.98 -7.23
N ARG A 288 -9.84 -6.16 -6.67
CA ARG A 288 -8.77 -7.01 -6.10
C ARG A 288 -7.62 -7.28 -7.05
N GLU A 289 -7.91 -7.38 -8.36
CA GLU A 289 -6.92 -7.59 -9.41
C GLU A 289 -5.96 -6.40 -9.57
N LEU A 290 -6.37 -5.18 -9.19
CA LEU A 290 -5.55 -3.97 -9.30
C LEU A 290 -4.86 -3.63 -7.97
N THR A 291 -5.10 -4.40 -6.91
CA THR A 291 -4.46 -4.20 -5.61
C THR A 291 -3.00 -4.68 -5.68
N PRO A 292 -2.01 -3.87 -5.24
CA PRO A 292 -0.61 -4.30 -5.16
C PRO A 292 -0.46 -5.62 -4.40
N SER A 293 0.49 -6.46 -4.82
CA SER A 293 0.64 -7.82 -4.26
C SER A 293 0.81 -7.81 -2.73
N ALA A 294 1.64 -6.89 -2.22
CA ALA A 294 1.87 -6.69 -0.79
C ALA A 294 0.55 -6.41 -0.01
N LEU A 295 -0.34 -5.61 -0.58
CA LEU A 295 -1.64 -5.29 0.03
C LEU A 295 -2.67 -6.40 -0.17
N SER A 296 -2.59 -7.14 -1.29
CA SER A 296 -3.53 -8.22 -1.61
C SER A 296 -3.51 -9.34 -0.57
N LEU A 297 -2.31 -9.71 -0.09
CA LEU A 297 -2.14 -10.74 0.94
C LEU A 297 -2.68 -10.25 2.29
N LYS A 298 -2.38 -8.99 2.65
CA LYS A 298 -2.90 -8.38 3.89
C LYS A 298 -4.43 -8.27 3.87
N LEU A 299 -5.01 -7.89 2.73
CA LEU A 299 -6.46 -7.85 2.52
C LEU A 299 -7.09 -9.24 2.64
N MET A 300 -6.49 -10.26 2.01
CA MET A 300 -6.96 -11.65 2.11
C MET A 300 -6.95 -12.12 3.57
N TYR A 301 -5.88 -11.87 4.31
CA TYR A 301 -5.77 -12.23 5.71
C TYR A 301 -6.80 -11.50 6.58
N ARG A 302 -6.97 -10.18 6.40
CA ARG A 302 -7.99 -9.39 7.09
C ARG A 302 -9.40 -9.93 6.83
N ASN A 303 -9.72 -10.27 5.58
CA ASN A 303 -11.04 -10.81 5.24
C ASN A 303 -11.25 -12.23 5.76
N MET A 304 -10.22 -13.07 5.79
CA MET A 304 -10.29 -14.40 6.40
C MET A 304 -10.52 -14.32 7.92
N SER A 305 -9.75 -13.48 8.61
CA SER A 305 -9.91 -13.26 10.06
C SER A 305 -11.26 -12.60 10.37
N ALA A 306 -11.72 -11.66 9.56
CA ALA A 306 -13.05 -11.07 9.70
C ALA A 306 -14.15 -12.13 9.66
N LYS A 307 -14.08 -13.08 8.72
CA LYS A 307 -15.03 -14.22 8.65
C LYS A 307 -14.98 -15.10 9.89
N LEU A 308 -13.79 -15.40 10.39
CA LEU A 308 -13.61 -16.24 11.60
C LEU A 308 -14.15 -15.56 12.86
N PHE A 309 -13.94 -14.26 13.01
CA PHE A 309 -14.36 -13.49 14.19
C PHE A 309 -15.70 -12.77 14.02
N ARG A 310 -16.43 -13.03 12.94
CA ARG A 310 -17.68 -12.35 12.57
C ARG A 310 -17.56 -10.81 12.59
N ARG A 311 -16.42 -10.31 12.12
CA ARG A 311 -16.18 -8.87 11.91
C ARG A 311 -16.50 -8.48 10.48
N GLU A 312 -16.52 -7.19 10.22
CA GLU A 312 -16.74 -6.63 8.88
C GLU A 312 -15.58 -6.97 7.94
N GLU A 313 -15.93 -7.27 6.69
CA GLU A 313 -14.93 -7.41 5.62
C GLU A 313 -14.27 -6.06 5.33
N SER A 314 -12.99 -6.10 4.97
CA SER A 314 -12.22 -4.94 4.53
C SER A 314 -12.25 -4.82 3.00
N LEU A 315 -12.25 -3.59 2.52
CA LEU A 315 -12.03 -3.21 1.13
C LEU A 315 -10.70 -2.47 0.98
N CYS A 316 -10.16 -2.51 -0.24
CA CYS A 316 -9.01 -1.70 -0.63
C CYS A 316 -9.50 -0.49 -1.42
N LEU A 317 -9.15 0.70 -0.96
CA LEU A 317 -9.40 1.94 -1.68
C LEU A 317 -8.08 2.58 -2.11
N LYS A 318 -8.09 3.31 -3.21
CA LYS A 318 -6.97 4.09 -3.73
C LYS A 318 -7.35 5.55 -3.81
N ARG A 319 -6.48 6.44 -3.34
CA ARG A 319 -6.67 7.89 -3.49
C ARG A 319 -6.54 8.27 -4.96
N ARG A 320 -7.60 8.82 -5.54
CA ARG A 320 -7.57 9.50 -6.83
C ARG A 320 -6.99 10.89 -6.59
N ARG A 321 -5.98 11.26 -7.39
CA ARG A 321 -5.49 12.64 -7.42
C ARG A 321 -6.61 13.56 -7.91
N GLN A 322 -6.84 14.64 -7.15
CA GLN A 322 -7.65 15.78 -7.58
C GLN A 322 -6.74 16.81 -8.24
#